data_AF-A0A939IKJ5-F1
#
_entry.id   AF-A0A939IKJ5-F1
#
_cell.length_a   1.000
_cell.length_b   1.000
_cell.length_c   1.000
_cell.angle_alpha   90.00
_cell.angle_beta   90.00
_cell.angle_gamma   90.00
#
_symmetry.space_group_name_H-M   'P 1'
#
loop_
_entity.id
_entity.type
_entity.pdbx_description
1 polymer ?
#
loop_
_entity_poly.entity_id
_entity_poly.type
_entity_poly.pdbx_seq_one_letter_code
_entity_poly.pdbx_strand_id
1 'polypeptide(L)'
;MVARIFKPDSDGDGITDDIDACPAIAGDASADGCPDADGDGIPDASDACPTTAGDASAQGCPDADGDGVRDTDDAFPNDPGETHDTDGDGIGDNSDAFPHVRNRVATKGVTLTITPGFGASTCEIDALDVAPVPASPALPGSALSRLASFTLVGCSTGGGAESVEVSIDFGETPPAGGRLYKLMGDEWIAVAGASISGQTATYTVVDNGPYDVDATDGVIRDPVTIAAMATDSGTGATQPIPVLSPWLLILLAGLTGWYGARRVRG
;
A
#
# COMPACT_ATOMS: atom_id res chain seq x y z
N MET A 1 -7.85 -50.16 66.76
CA MET A 1 -7.97 -50.14 65.29
C MET A 1 -8.17 -48.69 64.89
N VAL A 2 -7.20 -48.09 64.22
CA VAL A 2 -7.39 -46.77 63.62
C VAL A 2 -8.05 -47.03 62.28
N ALA A 3 -9.31 -46.63 62.10
CA ALA A 3 -9.93 -46.67 60.79
C ALA A 3 -9.11 -45.73 59.89
N ARG A 4 -8.38 -46.30 58.93
CA ARG A 4 -7.83 -45.48 57.84
C ARG A 4 -9.05 -44.97 57.08
N ILE A 5 -9.32 -43.68 57.20
CA ILE A 5 -10.29 -43.00 56.35
C ILE A 5 -9.67 -43.01 54.95
N PHE A 6 -10.03 -44.01 54.15
CA PHE A 6 -9.72 -44.00 52.73
C PHE A 6 -10.69 -43.00 52.12
N LYS A 7 -10.17 -41.86 51.67
CA LYS A 7 -10.99 -40.96 50.87
C LYS A 7 -11.21 -41.63 49.51
N PRO A 8 -12.44 -41.56 48.97
CA PRO A 8 -12.70 -42.04 47.62
C PRO A 8 -11.78 -41.39 46.60
N ASP A 9 -11.47 -42.15 45.57
CA ASP A 9 -10.74 -41.79 44.36
C ASP A 9 -11.45 -42.59 43.26
N SER A 10 -12.35 -41.92 42.56
CA SER A 10 -13.41 -42.54 41.75
C SER A 10 -12.92 -42.95 40.35
N ASP A 11 -11.94 -42.27 39.79
CA ASP A 11 -11.33 -42.58 38.49
C ASP A 11 -9.90 -43.16 38.58
N GLY A 12 -9.28 -43.12 39.76
CA GLY A 12 -8.04 -43.82 40.06
C GLY A 12 -6.78 -43.09 39.58
N ASP A 13 -6.82 -41.77 39.41
CA ASP A 13 -5.67 -40.97 39.01
C ASP A 13 -4.71 -40.63 40.16
N GLY A 14 -5.11 -40.93 41.40
CA GLY A 14 -4.32 -40.72 42.61
C GLY A 14 -4.63 -39.41 43.35
N ILE A 15 -5.61 -38.63 42.87
CA ILE A 15 -6.18 -37.45 43.52
C ILE A 15 -7.53 -37.87 44.10
N THR A 16 -7.82 -37.47 45.35
CA THR A 16 -9.06 -37.91 46.01
C THR A 16 -10.23 -37.04 45.60
N ASP A 17 -11.44 -37.62 45.48
CA ASP A 17 -12.66 -36.95 44.99
C ASP A 17 -12.98 -35.59 45.65
N ASP A 18 -12.47 -35.33 46.86
CA ASP A 18 -12.70 -34.07 47.59
C ASP A 18 -11.73 -32.93 47.24
N ILE A 19 -10.64 -33.24 46.50
CA ILE A 19 -9.66 -32.28 45.99
C ILE A 19 -9.45 -32.41 44.47
N ASP A 20 -10.18 -33.31 43.82
CA ASP A 20 -10.19 -33.53 42.38
C ASP A 20 -11.26 -32.65 41.72
N ALA A 21 -10.87 -31.84 40.74
CA ALA A 21 -11.77 -31.00 39.97
C ALA A 21 -12.59 -31.81 38.93
N CYS A 22 -12.12 -32.99 38.55
CA CYS A 22 -12.75 -33.92 37.60
C CYS A 22 -12.88 -35.36 38.14
N PRO A 23 -13.64 -35.62 39.24
CA PRO A 23 -13.64 -36.92 39.96
C PRO A 23 -14.09 -38.18 39.20
N ALA A 24 -14.43 -38.07 37.91
CA ALA A 24 -14.89 -39.18 37.09
C ALA A 24 -14.04 -39.38 35.84
N ILE A 25 -13.02 -38.55 35.62
CA ILE A 25 -12.17 -38.54 34.43
C ILE A 25 -10.74 -38.30 34.89
N ALA A 26 -9.94 -39.36 34.88
CA ALA A 26 -8.56 -39.31 35.30
C ALA A 26 -7.78 -38.20 34.59
N GLY A 27 -7.10 -37.38 35.39
CA GLY A 27 -6.27 -36.27 34.92
C GLY A 27 -4.88 -36.27 35.55
N ASP A 28 -4.25 -35.11 35.53
CA ASP A 28 -2.97 -34.88 36.19
C ASP A 28 -3.06 -33.82 37.29
N ALA A 29 -2.05 -33.82 38.16
CA ALA A 29 -2.00 -32.91 39.31
C ALA A 29 -1.66 -31.46 38.95
N SER A 30 -1.18 -31.17 37.73
CA SER A 30 -0.99 -29.79 37.25
C SER A 30 -2.32 -29.13 36.93
N ALA A 31 -3.31 -29.91 36.50
CA ALA A 31 -4.65 -29.49 36.13
C ALA A 31 -5.73 -29.91 37.17
N ASP A 32 -5.35 -29.99 38.46
CA ASP A 32 -6.24 -30.30 39.58
C ASP A 32 -7.05 -31.62 39.41
N GLY A 33 -6.47 -32.65 38.78
CA GLY A 33 -7.12 -33.94 38.52
C GLY A 33 -7.96 -34.00 37.24
N CYS A 34 -7.94 -32.94 36.44
CA CYS A 34 -8.56 -32.93 35.13
C CYS A 34 -7.56 -33.30 34.01
N PRO A 35 -8.06 -33.81 32.86
CA PRO A 35 -7.24 -33.94 31.66
C PRO A 35 -6.70 -32.58 31.19
N ASP A 36 -5.41 -32.56 30.86
CA ASP A 36 -4.67 -31.46 30.24
C ASP A 36 -3.75 -32.08 29.18
N ALA A 37 -4.16 -31.99 27.91
CA ALA A 37 -3.55 -32.74 26.83
C ALA A 37 -2.25 -32.13 26.29
N ASP A 38 -1.97 -30.85 26.56
CA ASP A 38 -0.72 -30.19 26.17
C ASP A 38 0.21 -29.83 27.35
N GLY A 39 -0.28 -29.94 28.57
CA GLY A 39 0.49 -29.83 29.80
C GLY A 39 0.81 -28.38 30.19
N ASP A 40 -0.03 -27.42 29.81
CA ASP A 40 0.15 -26.00 30.16
C ASP A 40 -0.41 -25.64 31.55
N GLY A 41 -1.09 -26.58 32.21
CA GLY A 41 -1.69 -26.41 33.52
C GLY A 41 -3.13 -25.87 33.48
N ILE A 42 -3.73 -25.76 32.30
CA ILE A 42 -5.14 -25.39 32.11
C ILE A 42 -5.89 -26.65 31.62
N PRO A 43 -6.90 -27.12 32.35
CA PRO A 43 -7.65 -28.31 31.94
C PRO A 43 -8.28 -28.17 30.54
N ASP A 44 -8.34 -29.25 29.76
CA ASP A 44 -8.93 -29.32 28.40
C ASP A 44 -10.33 -28.68 28.30
N ALA A 45 -11.11 -28.74 29.39
CA ALA A 45 -12.46 -28.21 29.46
C ALA A 45 -12.53 -26.68 29.61
N SER A 46 -11.44 -26.06 30.06
CA SER A 46 -11.28 -24.61 30.26
C SER A 46 -10.24 -23.98 29.33
N ASP A 47 -9.50 -24.81 28.59
CA ASP A 47 -8.52 -24.42 27.61
C ASP A 47 -9.19 -24.15 26.24
N ALA A 48 -8.90 -22.99 25.67
CA ALA A 48 -9.37 -22.62 24.34
C ALA A 48 -8.53 -23.24 23.21
N CYS A 49 -7.34 -23.75 23.52
CA CYS A 49 -6.42 -24.45 22.64
C CYS A 49 -5.90 -25.80 23.24
N PRO A 50 -6.78 -26.80 23.48
CA PRO A 50 -6.48 -28.02 24.27
C PRO A 50 -5.34 -28.95 23.81
N THR A 51 -4.62 -28.59 22.76
CA THR A 51 -3.51 -29.40 22.23
C THR A 51 -2.28 -28.55 21.92
N THR A 52 -2.29 -27.27 22.27
CA THR A 52 -1.23 -26.32 22.00
C THR A 52 -1.03 -25.43 23.23
N ALA A 53 -0.02 -25.77 24.02
CA ALA A 53 0.27 -25.10 25.28
C ALA A 53 0.32 -23.57 25.12
N GLY A 54 -0.38 -22.89 26.03
CA GLY A 54 -0.44 -21.44 26.09
C GLY A 54 -0.32 -20.94 27.52
N ASP A 55 -0.75 -19.70 27.73
CA ASP A 55 -0.82 -19.13 29.07
C ASP A 55 -2.24 -18.73 29.45
N ALA A 56 -2.45 -18.56 30.75
CA ALA A 56 -3.77 -18.25 31.31
C ALA A 56 -4.31 -16.87 30.89
N SER A 57 -3.45 -15.93 30.48
CA SER A 57 -3.90 -14.62 29.99
C SER A 57 -4.59 -14.74 28.63
N ALA A 58 -4.19 -15.73 27.82
CA ALA A 58 -4.76 -16.05 26.53
C ALA A 58 -5.61 -17.34 26.53
N GLN A 59 -6.11 -17.74 27.70
CA GLN A 59 -7.01 -18.89 27.89
C GLN A 59 -6.42 -20.24 27.44
N GLY A 60 -5.13 -20.47 27.68
CA GLY A 60 -4.42 -21.70 27.30
C GLY A 60 -3.98 -21.74 25.84
N CYS A 61 -4.11 -20.62 25.12
CA CYS A 61 -3.59 -20.49 23.78
C CYS A 61 -2.24 -19.76 23.74
N PRO A 62 -1.45 -19.94 22.66
CA PRO A 62 -0.27 -19.11 22.41
C PRO A 62 -0.60 -17.62 22.34
N ASP A 63 0.21 -16.82 23.03
CA ASP A 63 0.27 -15.36 23.01
C ASP A 63 1.77 -14.98 23.08
N ALA A 64 2.33 -14.67 21.93
CA ALA A 64 3.78 -14.59 21.76
C ALA A 64 4.40 -13.29 22.33
N ASP A 65 3.61 -12.23 22.52
CA ASP A 65 4.07 -10.97 23.13
C ASP A 65 3.47 -10.66 24.50
N GLY A 66 2.47 -11.42 24.94
CA GLY A 66 1.93 -11.42 26.29
C GLY A 66 0.99 -10.25 26.57
N ASP A 67 0.27 -9.76 25.56
CA ASP A 67 -0.68 -8.67 25.71
C ASP A 67 -2.12 -9.12 26.05
N GLY A 68 -2.34 -10.43 26.08
CA GLY A 68 -3.60 -11.07 26.43
C GLY A 68 -4.51 -11.35 25.24
N VAL A 69 -4.06 -11.12 24.00
CA VAL A 69 -4.73 -11.56 22.77
C VAL A 69 -4.00 -12.76 22.20
N ARG A 70 -4.76 -13.78 21.77
CA ARG A 70 -4.18 -15.02 21.23
C ARG A 70 -3.52 -14.73 19.88
N ASP A 71 -2.42 -15.41 19.57
CA ASP A 71 -1.69 -15.29 18.29
C ASP A 71 -2.58 -15.41 17.04
N THR A 72 -3.69 -16.17 17.13
CA THR A 72 -4.64 -16.36 16.01
C THR A 72 -5.66 -15.24 15.85
N ASP A 73 -5.88 -14.46 16.91
CA ASP A 73 -6.83 -13.34 16.97
C ASP A 73 -6.12 -11.98 16.94
N ASP A 74 -4.80 -11.98 17.09
CA ASP A 74 -3.94 -10.81 17.08
C ASP A 74 -3.42 -10.50 15.66
N ALA A 75 -3.66 -9.29 15.18
CA ALA A 75 -3.13 -8.82 13.90
C ALA A 75 -1.59 -8.64 13.92
N PHE A 76 -1.00 -8.44 15.10
CA PHE A 76 0.43 -8.22 15.31
C PHE A 76 0.98 -9.06 16.48
N PRO A 77 1.08 -10.41 16.35
CA PRO A 77 1.44 -11.35 17.43
C PRO A 77 2.85 -11.21 18.04
N ASN A 78 3.59 -10.16 17.72
CA ASN A 78 4.93 -9.92 18.26
C ASN A 78 5.11 -8.45 18.69
N ASP A 79 4.03 -7.68 18.76
CA ASP A 79 4.00 -6.30 19.22
C ASP A 79 2.90 -6.10 20.27
N PRO A 80 3.25 -6.13 21.57
CA PRO A 80 2.26 -6.06 22.65
C PRO A 80 1.60 -4.67 22.79
N GLY A 81 2.00 -3.73 21.94
CA GLY A 81 1.39 -2.41 21.82
C GLY A 81 0.28 -2.38 20.78
N GLU A 82 0.01 -3.47 20.06
CA GLU A 82 -0.88 -3.46 18.91
C GLU A 82 -1.59 -4.80 18.70
N THR A 83 -2.92 -4.75 18.58
CA THR A 83 -3.75 -5.97 18.45
C THR A 83 -4.70 -5.95 17.26
N HIS A 84 -4.90 -4.78 16.65
CA HIS A 84 -5.93 -4.58 15.63
C HIS A 84 -5.34 -3.87 14.41
N ASP A 85 -5.77 -4.32 13.22
CA ASP A 85 -5.54 -3.67 11.92
C ASP A 85 -6.90 -3.53 11.25
N THR A 86 -7.62 -2.45 11.55
CA THR A 86 -9.03 -2.33 11.18
C THR A 86 -9.23 -2.21 9.66
N ASP A 87 -8.27 -1.66 8.91
CA ASP A 87 -8.36 -1.50 7.45
C ASP A 87 -7.47 -2.44 6.63
N GLY A 88 -6.62 -3.24 7.29
CA GLY A 88 -5.82 -4.28 6.66
C GLY A 88 -4.67 -3.73 5.81
N ASP A 89 -4.11 -2.58 6.19
CA ASP A 89 -2.97 -1.96 5.52
C ASP A 89 -1.59 -2.36 6.09
N GLY A 90 -1.63 -3.13 7.18
CA GLY A 90 -0.47 -3.67 7.90
C GLY A 90 0.19 -2.68 8.85
N ILE A 91 -0.44 -1.54 9.13
CA ILE A 91 -0.11 -0.62 10.21
C ILE A 91 -1.19 -0.79 11.29
N GLY A 92 -0.74 -0.99 12.52
CA GLY A 92 -1.65 -1.16 13.63
C GLY A 92 -2.45 0.07 14.01
N ASP A 93 -3.68 -0.14 14.50
CA ASP A 93 -4.62 0.92 14.87
C ASP A 93 -4.05 1.95 15.86
N ASN A 94 -3.17 1.56 16.79
CA ASN A 94 -2.54 2.46 17.76
C ASN A 94 -1.42 3.32 17.13
N SER A 95 -0.82 2.84 16.04
CA SER A 95 0.26 3.52 15.33
C SER A 95 -0.19 4.20 14.03
N ASP A 96 -1.41 3.90 13.56
CA ASP A 96 -1.93 4.40 12.31
C ASP A 96 -2.58 5.79 12.46
N ALA A 97 -2.20 6.69 11.56
CA ALA A 97 -2.80 8.01 11.44
C ALA A 97 -4.21 7.94 10.81
N PHE A 98 -4.52 6.87 10.07
CA PHE A 98 -5.80 6.67 9.42
C PHE A 98 -6.37 5.24 9.60
N PRO A 99 -6.70 4.79 10.84
CA PRO A 99 -7.03 3.38 11.17
C PRO A 99 -8.23 2.74 10.45
N HIS A 100 -8.91 3.48 9.56
CA HIS A 100 -10.10 3.02 8.85
C HIS A 100 -9.99 3.28 7.33
N VAL A 101 -8.80 3.64 6.85
CA VAL A 101 -8.53 3.98 5.45
C VAL A 101 -7.29 3.23 5.04
N ARG A 102 -7.50 2.17 4.27
CA ARG A 102 -6.42 1.32 3.76
C ARG A 102 -5.47 2.13 2.89
N ASN A 103 -4.42 2.68 3.50
CA ASN A 103 -3.58 3.70 2.90
C ASN A 103 -2.21 3.15 2.48
N ARG A 104 -1.94 1.89 2.80
CA ARG A 104 -0.70 1.19 2.45
C ARG A 104 -0.96 -0.19 1.86
N VAL A 105 -0.19 -0.54 0.82
CA VAL A 105 -0.13 -1.92 0.31
C VAL A 105 1.25 -2.22 -0.23
N ALA A 106 1.78 -3.41 0.05
CA ALA A 106 3.04 -3.89 -0.50
C ALA A 106 2.83 -5.20 -1.25
N THR A 107 3.26 -5.28 -2.51
CA THR A 107 3.18 -6.51 -3.29
C THR A 107 4.34 -6.66 -4.25
N LYS A 108 4.84 -7.88 -4.38
CA LYS A 108 5.96 -8.25 -5.25
C LYS A 108 7.22 -7.36 -5.01
N GLY A 109 7.38 -6.67 -3.87
CA GLY A 109 8.49 -5.73 -3.61
C GLY A 109 8.29 -4.30 -4.11
N VAL A 110 7.06 -3.91 -4.47
CA VAL A 110 6.65 -2.51 -4.61
C VAL A 110 5.76 -2.16 -3.42
N THR A 111 5.96 -0.98 -2.83
CA THR A 111 5.11 -0.44 -1.75
C THR A 111 4.41 0.81 -2.25
N LEU A 112 3.08 0.82 -2.17
CA LEU A 112 2.24 1.99 -2.41
C LEU A 112 1.75 2.51 -1.07
N THR A 113 1.89 3.81 -0.85
CA THR A 113 1.31 4.54 0.26
C THR A 113 0.55 5.75 -0.30
N ILE A 114 -0.63 6.00 0.23
CA ILE A 114 -1.39 7.22 -0.05
C ILE A 114 -1.51 8.06 1.21
N THR A 115 -1.39 9.38 1.08
CA THR A 115 -1.70 10.32 2.14
C THR A 115 -2.92 11.12 1.69
N PRO A 116 -4.10 10.84 2.26
CA PRO A 116 -5.30 11.60 1.94
C PRO A 116 -5.16 13.08 2.34
N GLY A 117 -5.67 13.99 1.50
CA GLY A 117 -5.77 15.41 1.86
C GLY A 117 -6.73 15.61 3.04
N PHE A 118 -6.33 16.37 4.06
CA PHE A 118 -7.04 16.52 5.35
C PHE A 118 -8.58 16.56 5.29
N GLY A 119 -9.22 15.76 6.16
CA GLY A 119 -10.62 15.89 6.58
C GLY A 119 -11.61 15.05 5.76
N ALA A 120 -12.00 13.90 6.30
CA ALA A 120 -13.04 13.00 5.78
C ALA A 120 -12.79 12.40 4.38
N SER A 121 -11.55 12.36 3.90
CA SER A 121 -11.23 11.56 2.71
C SER A 121 -11.56 10.10 2.97
N THR A 122 -12.37 9.53 2.09
CA THR A 122 -12.69 8.10 2.04
C THR A 122 -11.90 7.39 0.94
N CYS A 123 -10.95 8.09 0.29
CA CYS A 123 -10.11 7.52 -0.74
C CYS A 123 -9.15 6.48 -0.14
N GLU A 124 -9.32 5.21 -0.52
CA GLU A 124 -8.58 4.06 -0.02
C GLU A 124 -8.00 3.24 -1.17
N ILE A 125 -7.00 2.40 -0.87
CA ILE A 125 -6.39 1.50 -1.86
C ILE A 125 -7.23 0.23 -2.01
N ASP A 126 -7.87 0.07 -3.16
CA ASP A 126 -8.57 -1.16 -3.54
C ASP A 126 -7.58 -2.24 -4.01
N ALA A 127 -6.65 -1.87 -4.90
CA ALA A 127 -5.73 -2.81 -5.52
C ALA A 127 -4.39 -2.21 -5.90
N LEU A 128 -3.35 -3.05 -5.86
CA LEU A 128 -2.05 -2.83 -6.51
C LEU A 128 -1.66 -4.11 -7.26
N ASP A 129 -1.51 -4.02 -8.58
CA ASP A 129 -0.85 -5.05 -9.38
C ASP A 129 0.52 -4.55 -9.86
N VAL A 130 1.48 -5.47 -9.89
CA VAL A 130 2.81 -5.19 -10.41
C VAL A 130 3.13 -6.18 -11.52
N ALA A 131 3.33 -5.64 -12.71
CA ALA A 131 3.65 -6.39 -13.91
C ALA A 131 4.95 -5.88 -14.54
N PRO A 132 5.57 -6.64 -15.45
CA PRO A 132 6.62 -6.09 -16.30
C PRO A 132 6.10 -4.92 -17.13
N VAL A 133 6.96 -3.94 -17.40
CA VAL A 133 6.62 -2.84 -18.33
C VAL A 133 6.26 -3.42 -19.70
N PRO A 134 5.12 -3.01 -20.31
CA PRO A 134 4.72 -3.51 -21.62
C PRO A 134 5.73 -3.08 -22.71
N ALA A 135 5.97 -3.95 -23.69
CA ALA A 135 6.83 -3.63 -24.82
C ALA A 135 6.20 -2.63 -25.80
N SER A 136 4.87 -2.46 -25.76
CA SER A 136 4.11 -1.55 -26.60
C SER A 136 2.97 -0.91 -25.80
N PRO A 137 2.81 0.42 -25.82
CA PRO A 137 3.74 1.40 -26.42
C PRO A 137 5.10 1.38 -25.70
N ALA A 138 6.19 1.55 -26.46
CA ALA A 138 7.52 1.57 -25.88
C ALA A 138 7.73 2.83 -25.03
N LEU A 139 8.23 2.68 -23.81
CA LEU A 139 8.71 3.81 -23.01
C LEU A 139 9.92 4.47 -23.68
N PRO A 140 10.09 5.78 -23.49
CA PRO A 140 11.30 6.45 -23.94
C PRO A 140 12.50 6.02 -23.08
N GLY A 141 13.54 5.49 -23.74
CA GLY A 141 14.84 5.23 -23.12
C GLY A 141 14.89 4.03 -22.17
N SER A 142 15.59 4.18 -21.04
CA SER A 142 15.71 3.13 -20.03
C SER A 142 14.60 3.27 -18.99
N ALA A 143 13.92 2.18 -18.66
CA ALA A 143 12.86 2.14 -17.66
C ALA A 143 13.22 1.21 -16.51
N LEU A 144 12.50 1.36 -15.40
CA LEU A 144 12.37 0.29 -14.43
C LEU A 144 11.80 -0.97 -15.09
N SER A 145 12.07 -2.13 -14.50
CA SER A 145 11.56 -3.39 -15.05
C SER A 145 10.06 -3.58 -14.81
N ARG A 146 9.44 -2.70 -14.02
CA ARG A 146 8.14 -2.91 -13.39
C ARG A 146 7.18 -1.74 -13.65
N LEU A 147 5.92 -2.09 -13.89
CA LEU A 147 4.77 -1.21 -13.96
C LEU A 147 3.91 -1.46 -12.72
N ALA A 148 3.70 -0.44 -11.90
CA ALA A 148 2.79 -0.47 -10.77
C ALA A 148 1.43 0.06 -11.24
N SER A 149 0.40 -0.79 -11.21
CA SER A 149 -0.97 -0.42 -11.56
C SER A 149 -1.83 -0.48 -10.32
N PHE A 150 -2.32 0.66 -9.84
CA PHE A 150 -3.16 0.69 -8.65
C PHE A 150 -4.56 1.24 -8.94
N THR A 151 -5.49 0.88 -8.06
CA THR A 151 -6.86 1.39 -8.05
C THR A 151 -7.12 2.02 -6.68
N LEU A 152 -7.56 3.28 -6.67
CA LEU A 152 -8.11 3.93 -5.50
C LEU A 152 -9.64 4.01 -5.64
N VAL A 153 -10.36 3.85 -4.55
CA VAL A 153 -11.83 3.90 -4.51
C VAL A 153 -12.29 4.79 -3.36
N GLY A 154 -13.55 5.24 -3.43
CA GLY A 154 -14.12 6.07 -2.38
C GLY A 154 -13.60 7.51 -2.40
N CYS A 155 -12.95 7.93 -3.48
CA CYS A 155 -12.50 9.30 -3.62
C CYS A 155 -13.72 10.20 -3.95
N SER A 156 -13.80 11.44 -3.45
CA SER A 156 -14.83 12.42 -3.88
C SER A 156 -16.32 12.06 -3.60
N THR A 157 -16.68 11.43 -2.47
CA THR A 157 -18.10 11.08 -2.18
C THR A 157 -19.06 12.27 -1.90
N GLY A 158 -18.64 13.52 -2.17
CA GLY A 158 -19.36 14.76 -1.88
C GLY A 158 -19.38 15.79 -3.02
N GLY A 159 -18.91 15.43 -4.22
CA GLY A 159 -18.95 16.29 -5.42
C GLY A 159 -17.89 17.40 -5.48
N GLY A 160 -16.77 17.21 -4.77
CA GLY A 160 -15.61 18.10 -4.81
C GLY A 160 -14.34 17.31 -5.14
N ALA A 161 -13.48 17.87 -5.99
CA ALA A 161 -12.23 17.23 -6.37
C ALA A 161 -11.38 16.91 -5.14
N GLU A 162 -11.11 15.63 -4.93
CA GLU A 162 -10.25 15.14 -3.86
C GLU A 162 -8.84 14.93 -4.39
N SER A 163 -7.86 15.52 -3.71
CA SER A 163 -6.44 15.34 -4.03
C SER A 163 -5.80 14.38 -3.03
N VAL A 164 -5.11 13.38 -3.56
CA VAL A 164 -4.38 12.38 -2.76
C VAL A 164 -2.91 12.44 -3.12
N GLU A 165 -2.04 12.51 -2.12
CA GLU A 165 -0.62 12.31 -2.34
C GLU A 165 -0.33 10.82 -2.44
N VAL A 166 0.28 10.41 -3.52
CA VAL A 166 0.66 9.02 -3.81
C VAL A 166 2.17 8.91 -3.71
N SER A 167 2.64 7.93 -2.95
CA SER A 167 4.05 7.57 -2.81
C SER A 167 4.25 6.10 -3.19
N ILE A 168 5.10 5.81 -4.18
CA ILE A 168 5.37 4.46 -4.65
C ILE A 168 6.87 4.19 -4.57
N ASP A 169 7.26 3.27 -3.70
CA ASP A 169 8.59 2.67 -3.70
C ASP A 169 8.60 1.46 -4.64
N PHE A 170 9.37 1.56 -5.72
CA PHE A 170 9.43 0.51 -6.74
C PHE A 170 10.35 -0.66 -6.35
N GLY A 171 11.10 -0.57 -5.25
CA GLY A 171 12.07 -1.57 -4.82
C GLY A 171 13.28 -1.73 -5.76
N GLU A 172 13.42 -0.82 -6.72
CA GLU A 172 14.48 -0.82 -7.73
C GLU A 172 15.01 0.60 -7.90
N THR A 173 16.33 0.73 -8.10
CA THR A 173 16.96 2.02 -8.33
C THR A 173 16.51 2.60 -9.68
N PRO A 174 15.87 3.77 -9.71
CA PRO A 174 15.45 4.39 -10.96
C PRO A 174 16.65 4.78 -11.83
N PRO A 175 16.49 4.80 -13.17
CA PRO A 175 17.52 5.28 -14.06
C PRO A 175 17.87 6.75 -13.75
N ALA A 176 19.14 7.12 -13.96
CA ALA A 176 19.58 8.49 -13.74
C ALA A 176 18.80 9.48 -14.63
N GLY A 177 18.26 10.54 -14.03
CA GLY A 177 17.37 11.48 -14.73
C GLY A 177 15.98 10.92 -15.04
N GLY A 178 15.59 9.83 -14.35
CA GLY A 178 14.26 9.24 -14.46
C GLY A 178 13.15 10.24 -14.14
N ARG A 179 12.02 10.07 -14.82
CA ARG A 179 10.76 10.77 -14.58
C ARG A 179 9.66 9.73 -14.40
N LEU A 180 8.66 10.06 -13.59
CA LEU A 180 7.48 9.23 -13.47
C LEU A 180 6.63 9.37 -14.75
N TYR A 181 6.23 8.24 -15.32
CA TYR A 181 5.34 8.16 -16.46
C TYR A 181 4.10 7.37 -16.09
N LYS A 182 2.96 7.82 -16.61
CA LYS A 182 1.69 7.13 -16.57
C LYS A 182 1.32 6.65 -17.96
N LEU A 183 0.80 5.43 -18.07
CA LEU A 183 0.25 4.91 -19.32
C LEU A 183 -1.22 5.32 -19.44
N MET A 184 -1.56 6.13 -20.44
CA MET A 184 -2.93 6.56 -20.74
C MET A 184 -3.31 6.10 -22.14
N GLY A 185 -4.16 5.06 -22.23
CA GLY A 185 -4.39 4.37 -23.50
C GLY A 185 -3.10 3.78 -24.05
N ASP A 186 -2.69 4.21 -25.24
CA ASP A 186 -1.45 3.78 -25.92
C ASP A 186 -0.34 4.85 -25.85
N GLU A 187 -0.39 5.79 -24.91
CA GLU A 187 0.62 6.84 -24.76
C GLU A 187 1.18 6.92 -23.33
N TRP A 188 2.50 7.09 -23.24
CA TRP A 188 3.18 7.37 -21.97
C TRP A 188 3.28 8.87 -21.73
N ILE A 189 2.66 9.34 -20.66
CA ILE A 189 2.62 10.75 -20.31
C ILE A 189 3.41 10.96 -19.02
N ALA A 190 4.36 11.89 -19.08
CA ALA A 190 5.16 12.22 -17.91
C ALA A 190 4.30 12.96 -16.88
N VAL A 191 4.31 12.48 -15.63
CA VAL A 191 3.54 13.06 -14.54
C VAL A 191 4.23 14.35 -14.08
N ALA A 192 3.63 15.49 -14.40
CA ALA A 192 4.15 16.78 -13.98
C ALA A 192 4.09 16.94 -12.45
N GLY A 193 5.15 17.47 -11.84
CA GLY A 193 5.22 17.67 -10.39
C GLY A 193 5.63 16.45 -9.58
N ALA A 194 5.76 15.27 -10.21
CA ALA A 194 6.31 14.09 -9.54
C ALA A 194 7.76 14.33 -9.12
N SER A 195 8.08 13.94 -7.88
CA SER A 195 9.43 13.93 -7.33
C SER A 195 9.91 12.49 -7.18
N ILE A 196 11.22 12.27 -7.35
CA ILE A 196 11.84 10.95 -7.18
C ILE A 196 12.99 11.10 -6.19
N SER A 197 12.98 10.29 -5.13
CA SER A 197 14.02 10.24 -4.11
C SER A 197 14.34 8.78 -3.79
N GLY A 198 15.60 8.37 -4.01
CA GLY A 198 15.97 6.97 -3.88
C GLY A 198 15.19 6.09 -4.86
N GLN A 199 14.39 5.17 -4.34
CA GLN A 199 13.53 4.25 -5.11
C GLN A 199 12.06 4.69 -5.17
N THR A 200 11.74 5.81 -4.50
CA THR A 200 10.37 6.27 -4.29
C THR A 200 10.02 7.41 -5.23
N ALA A 201 8.87 7.31 -5.91
CA ALA A 201 8.24 8.43 -6.59
C ALA A 201 7.05 8.95 -5.78
N THR A 202 6.96 10.27 -5.62
CA THR A 202 5.86 10.94 -4.90
C THR A 202 5.22 11.99 -5.79
N TYR A 203 3.90 12.00 -5.87
CA TYR A 203 3.10 12.91 -6.72
C TYR A 203 1.66 13.02 -6.21
N THR A 204 0.91 13.98 -6.72
CA THR A 204 -0.51 14.17 -6.36
C THR A 204 -1.41 13.69 -7.48
N VAL A 205 -2.43 12.92 -7.13
CA VAL A 205 -3.52 12.53 -8.04
C VAL A 205 -4.79 13.26 -7.61
N VAL A 206 -5.62 13.63 -8.57
CA VAL A 206 -6.90 14.30 -8.35
C VAL A 206 -7.94 13.50 -9.11
N ASP A 207 -9.01 13.08 -8.43
CA ASP A 207 -10.15 12.42 -9.06
C ASP A 207 -10.77 13.33 -10.13
N ASN A 208 -11.06 12.79 -11.32
CA ASN A 208 -11.41 13.56 -12.52
C ASN A 208 -10.35 14.61 -12.97
N GLY A 209 -9.10 14.42 -12.55
CA GLY A 209 -7.96 15.26 -12.92
C GLY A 209 -7.43 14.96 -14.33
N PRO A 210 -6.38 15.69 -14.77
CA PRO A 210 -5.81 15.52 -16.12
C PRO A 210 -5.11 14.18 -16.35
N TYR A 211 -4.85 13.44 -15.27
CA TYR A 211 -4.21 12.12 -15.32
C TYR A 211 -5.18 11.00 -15.00
N ASP A 212 -6.45 11.28 -14.75
CA ASP A 212 -7.46 10.25 -14.51
C ASP A 212 -7.91 9.62 -15.85
N VAL A 213 -7.76 8.30 -15.97
CA VAL A 213 -7.91 7.59 -17.26
C VAL A 213 -9.36 7.24 -17.54
N ASP A 214 -10.11 6.96 -16.49
CA ASP A 214 -11.54 6.68 -16.57
C ASP A 214 -12.25 7.75 -15.75
N ALA A 215 -13.09 8.58 -16.37
CA ALA A 215 -13.80 9.66 -15.67
C ALA A 215 -14.92 9.13 -14.76
N THR A 216 -14.70 7.98 -14.12
CA THR A 216 -15.62 7.35 -13.18
C THR A 216 -15.43 8.03 -11.84
N ASP A 217 -16.43 8.80 -11.44
CA ASP A 217 -16.43 9.51 -10.15
C ASP A 217 -16.09 8.56 -9.00
N GLY A 218 -15.04 8.92 -8.25
CA GLY A 218 -14.56 8.19 -7.08
C GLY A 218 -13.76 6.92 -7.31
N VAL A 219 -13.28 6.68 -8.55
CA VAL A 219 -12.36 5.59 -8.86
C VAL A 219 -11.18 6.13 -9.66
N ILE A 220 -9.96 5.88 -9.18
CA ILE A 220 -8.72 6.31 -9.85
C ILE A 220 -7.94 5.07 -10.26
N ARG A 221 -7.55 4.95 -11.53
CA ARG A 221 -6.74 3.84 -12.06
C ARG A 221 -5.45 4.31 -12.72
N ASP A 222 -4.33 3.88 -12.14
CA ASP A 222 -3.02 4.48 -12.43
C ASP A 222 -1.94 3.43 -12.67
N PRO A 223 -1.68 3.06 -13.94
CA PRO A 223 -0.48 2.32 -14.32
C PRO A 223 0.70 3.28 -14.47
N VAL A 224 1.67 3.21 -13.55
CA VAL A 224 2.85 4.09 -13.50
C VAL A 224 4.19 3.35 -13.39
N THR A 225 5.22 3.96 -13.96
CA THR A 225 6.60 3.49 -13.85
C THR A 225 7.58 4.65 -14.01
N ILE A 226 8.86 4.43 -13.71
CA ILE A 226 9.90 5.43 -13.92
C ILE A 226 10.73 5.06 -15.14
N ALA A 227 10.93 6.04 -16.02
CA ALA A 227 11.83 5.92 -17.16
C ALA A 227 12.69 7.18 -17.30
N ALA A 228 13.90 7.02 -17.83
CA ALA A 228 14.73 8.12 -18.29
C ALA A 228 14.69 8.11 -19.81
N MET A 229 14.34 9.25 -20.40
CA MET A 229 14.54 9.47 -21.83
C MET A 229 15.99 9.12 -22.15
N ALA A 230 16.21 8.38 -23.25
CA ALA A 230 17.54 8.34 -23.84
C ALA A 230 17.90 9.81 -24.03
N THR A 231 18.95 10.27 -23.34
CA THR A 231 19.47 11.59 -23.60
C THR A 231 19.61 11.70 -25.10
N ASP A 232 19.05 12.75 -25.71
CA ASP A 232 19.52 13.16 -27.02
C ASP A 232 21.03 13.27 -26.84
N SER A 233 21.73 12.26 -27.35
CA SER A 233 23.17 12.11 -27.23
C SER A 233 23.76 13.43 -27.68
N GLY A 234 24.28 14.20 -26.71
CA GLY A 234 24.69 15.59 -26.84
C GLY A 234 24.68 16.16 -28.25
N THR A 235 23.56 16.72 -28.68
CA THR A 235 23.59 17.89 -29.54
C THR A 235 22.57 18.89 -29.01
N GLY A 236 23.06 19.81 -28.18
CA GLY A 236 22.69 21.20 -28.38
C GLY A 236 23.13 21.62 -29.78
N ALA A 237 22.49 21.08 -30.82
CA ALA A 237 22.44 21.72 -32.10
C ALA A 237 21.44 22.85 -31.88
N THR A 238 21.97 24.02 -31.52
CA THR A 238 21.50 25.23 -32.16
C THR A 238 21.45 24.92 -33.65
N GLN A 239 20.28 24.51 -34.14
CA GLN A 239 20.04 24.52 -35.58
C GLN A 239 20.39 25.94 -35.99
N PRO A 240 21.42 26.16 -36.84
CA PRO A 240 21.71 27.51 -37.30
C PRO A 240 20.41 28.02 -37.90
N ILE A 241 19.86 29.09 -37.32
CA ILE A 241 18.78 29.84 -37.96
C ILE A 241 19.26 30.05 -39.39
N PRO A 242 18.56 29.55 -40.43
CA PRO A 242 18.98 29.81 -41.79
C PRO A 242 18.97 31.32 -41.94
N VAL A 243 20.16 31.92 -41.96
CA VAL A 243 20.31 33.35 -42.24
C VAL A 243 19.91 33.47 -43.69
N LEU A 244 18.65 33.85 -43.93
CA LEU A 244 18.19 34.19 -45.26
C LEU A 244 19.17 35.21 -45.81
N SER A 245 19.76 34.90 -46.95
CA SER A 245 20.72 35.81 -47.57
C SER A 245 20.06 37.18 -47.74
N PRO A 246 20.80 38.30 -47.61
CA PRO A 246 20.24 39.65 -47.73
C PRO A 246 19.45 39.87 -49.04
N TRP A 247 19.70 39.05 -50.06
CA TRP A 247 18.99 39.05 -51.33
C TRP A 247 17.56 38.50 -51.26
N LEU A 248 17.25 37.59 -50.34
CA LEU A 248 15.92 37.02 -50.22
C LEU A 248 14.92 37.96 -49.49
N LEU A 249 15.40 38.83 -48.61
CA LEU A 249 14.58 39.83 -47.92
C LEU A 249 14.16 41.01 -48.81
N ILE A 250 14.90 41.27 -49.91
CA ILE A 250 14.59 42.37 -50.84
C ILE A 250 13.41 42.03 -51.76
N LEU A 251 13.12 40.75 -52.00
CA LEU A 251 11.99 40.33 -52.87
C LEU A 251 10.61 40.47 -52.19
N LEU A 252 10.53 40.44 -50.86
CA LEU A 252 9.25 40.56 -50.13
C LEU A 252 8.80 42.01 -49.88
N ALA A 253 9.69 43.00 -49.97
CA ALA A 253 9.35 44.41 -49.80
C ALA A 253 8.99 45.15 -51.12
N GLY A 254 9.13 44.49 -52.27
CA GLY A 254 8.91 45.10 -53.59
C GLY A 254 7.45 45.15 -54.07
N LEU A 255 6.51 44.49 -53.39
CA LEU A 255 5.12 44.35 -53.87
C LEU A 255 4.07 45.23 -53.18
N THR A 256 4.44 46.07 -52.20
CA THR A 256 3.48 46.98 -51.53
C THR A 256 3.69 48.46 -51.86
N GLY A 257 4.66 48.81 -52.72
CA GLY A 257 5.04 50.19 -53.04
C GLY A 257 4.31 50.85 -54.23
N TRP A 258 3.25 50.25 -54.78
CA TRP A 258 2.66 50.71 -56.05
C TRP A 258 1.16 51.00 -56.03
N TYR A 259 0.59 51.42 -54.90
CA TYR A 259 -0.75 52.04 -54.89
C TYR A 259 -0.83 53.09 -53.79
N GLY A 260 -0.74 54.38 -54.15
CA GLY A 260 -1.21 55.44 -53.24
C GLY A 260 -0.40 56.73 -53.17
N ALA A 261 -0.02 57.34 -54.29
CA ALA A 261 0.40 58.74 -54.28
C ALA A 261 0.13 59.46 -55.61
N ARG A 262 -1.14 59.73 -55.91
CA ARG A 262 -1.54 60.83 -56.82
C ARG A 262 -2.84 61.46 -56.35
N ARG A 263 -2.74 62.59 -55.64
CA ARG A 263 -3.40 63.86 -56.00
C ARG A 263 -3.18 64.91 -54.91
N VAL A 264 -2.37 65.91 -55.22
CA VAL A 264 -2.54 67.28 -54.72
C VAL A 264 -2.43 68.21 -55.92
N ARG A 265 -3.45 69.05 -56.10
CA ARG A 265 -3.46 70.43 -56.63
C ARG A 265 -4.64 70.69 -57.56
N GLY A 266 -5.41 71.72 -57.20
CA GLY A 266 -6.60 72.24 -57.83
C GLY A 266 -7.51 72.79 -56.74
#